data_AF-A0A7L3NY73-F1
#
_entry.id   AF-A0A7L3NY73-F1
#
_cell.length_a   1.000
_cell.length_b   1.000
_cell.length_c   1.000
_cell.angle_alpha   90.00
_cell.angle_beta   90.00
_cell.angle_gamma   90.00
#
_symmetry.space_group_name_H-M   'P 1'
#
loop_
_entity.id
_entity.type
_entity.pdbx_description
1 polymer ?
#
loop_
_entity_poly.entity_id
_entity_poly.type
_entity_poly.pdbx_seq_one_letter_code
_entity_poly.pdbx_strand_id
1 'polypeptide(L)'
;AEIQHCLVNAGDVGCGVFECFENNSCEIRGLHEICMTFLHNAGKFDAQGKSFIKDALKCKAHALRHKFSCISRKCPAIKEMVFQLQRECYLKHDLCSAAKENVQVIVEMIHFKDLLQHEPYVDLVNILLTCGEEVKKAITRSVQAQCEQNWGSLCSILSFCTSAVHGDAALGAEKKPGEATKGSAGRGDMLAHSDPDHRESSRASKGERGTKGHLNAHARAKAGGHGPKGAQGIVDRADELSDFSDIRR
;
A
#
# COMPACT_ATOMS: atom_id res chain seq x y z
N ALA A 1 -23.61 19.53 -4.44
CA ALA A 1 -23.35 20.91 -3.97
C ALA A 1 -22.32 20.90 -2.84
N GLU A 2 -22.40 19.93 -1.94
CA GLU A 2 -21.46 19.72 -0.82
C GLU A 2 -19.98 19.66 -1.22
N ILE A 3 -19.62 18.81 -2.20
CA ILE A 3 -18.22 18.67 -2.65
C ILE A 3 -17.66 20.00 -3.16
N GLN A 4 -18.41 20.72 -4.01
CA GLN A 4 -17.97 22.01 -4.55
C GLN A 4 -17.72 23.04 -3.45
N HIS A 5 -18.62 23.11 -2.46
CA HIS A 5 -18.46 24.04 -1.34
C HIS A 5 -17.23 23.68 -0.48
N CYS A 6 -17.01 22.39 -0.21
CA CYS A 6 -15.79 21.93 0.47
C CYS A 6 -14.53 22.28 -0.32
N LEU A 7 -14.51 22.01 -1.63
CA LEU A 7 -13.39 22.29 -2.51
C LEU A 7 -13.05 23.78 -2.62
N VAL A 8 -14.00 24.70 -2.46
CA VAL A 8 -13.66 26.15 -2.48
C VAL A 8 -12.97 26.57 -1.18
N ASN A 9 -13.30 25.93 -0.05
CA ASN A 9 -12.84 26.33 1.28
C ASN A 9 -11.61 25.55 1.79
N ALA A 10 -11.27 24.42 1.18
CA ALA A 10 -10.12 23.62 1.61
C ALA A 10 -8.77 24.35 1.38
N GLY A 11 -7.75 24.07 2.18
CA GLY A 11 -6.39 24.60 1.91
C GLY A 11 -5.75 23.98 0.66
N ASP A 12 -4.84 24.69 -0.01
CA ASP A 12 -4.05 24.15 -1.14
C ASP A 12 -2.88 23.24 -0.70
N VAL A 13 -2.59 23.21 0.59
CA VAL A 13 -1.47 22.46 1.20
C VAL A 13 -2.01 21.30 2.03
N GLY A 14 -1.29 20.18 2.01
CA GLY A 14 -1.69 18.97 2.75
C GLY A 14 -2.77 18.17 2.04
N CYS A 15 -3.60 17.46 2.82
CA CYS A 15 -4.58 16.50 2.29
C CYS A 15 -6.04 16.97 2.36
N GLY A 16 -6.33 18.18 2.88
CA GLY A 16 -7.70 18.63 3.15
C GLY A 16 -8.61 18.71 1.91
N VAL A 17 -8.08 19.00 0.72
CA VAL A 17 -8.87 18.97 -0.54
C VAL A 17 -9.44 17.58 -0.82
N PHE A 18 -8.70 16.53 -0.46
CA PHE A 18 -9.11 15.15 -0.72
C PHE A 18 -10.16 14.66 0.28
N GLU A 19 -10.18 15.21 1.50
CA GLU A 19 -11.18 14.89 2.52
C GLU A 19 -12.60 15.25 2.06
N CYS A 20 -12.74 16.23 1.15
CA CYS A 20 -14.01 16.57 0.51
C CYS A 20 -14.69 15.41 -0.23
N PHE A 21 -13.98 14.30 -0.44
CA PHE A 21 -14.48 13.10 -1.10
C PHE A 21 -14.66 11.90 -0.16
N GLU A 22 -14.35 11.98 1.13
CA GLU A 22 -14.49 10.79 2.00
C GLU A 22 -15.94 10.46 2.38
N ASN A 23 -16.76 11.49 2.59
CA ASN A 23 -18.16 11.34 2.99
C ASN A 23 -19.08 12.04 1.99
N ASN A 24 -19.11 11.54 0.75
CA ASN A 24 -19.89 12.15 -0.32
C ASN A 24 -20.84 11.16 -0.99
N SER A 25 -21.93 11.68 -1.55
CA SER A 25 -22.99 10.90 -2.21
C SER A 25 -22.58 10.14 -3.48
N CYS A 26 -21.39 10.41 -4.01
CA CYS A 26 -20.84 9.72 -5.18
C CYS A 26 -19.83 8.61 -4.84
N GLU A 27 -19.61 8.32 -3.54
CA GLU A 27 -18.79 7.20 -3.04
C GLU A 27 -17.34 7.18 -3.58
N ILE A 28 -16.78 8.36 -3.85
CA ILE A 28 -15.41 8.53 -4.38
C ILE A 28 -14.37 8.54 -3.24
N ARG A 29 -14.28 7.43 -2.50
CA ARG A 29 -13.46 7.34 -1.28
C ARG A 29 -12.04 6.90 -1.54
N GLY A 30 -11.10 7.24 -0.66
CA GLY A 30 -9.71 6.76 -0.71
C GLY A 30 -8.70 7.80 -1.18
N LEU A 31 -9.13 8.97 -1.65
CA LEU A 31 -8.21 10.01 -2.10
C LEU A 31 -7.43 10.62 -0.92
N HIS A 32 -8.12 10.80 0.20
CA HIS A 32 -7.52 11.35 1.40
C HIS A 32 -6.49 10.39 1.99
N GLU A 33 -6.83 9.11 2.08
CA GLU A 33 -5.96 8.04 2.54
C GLU A 33 -4.72 7.92 1.67
N ILE A 34 -4.85 7.97 0.34
CA ILE A 34 -3.68 7.98 -0.56
C ILE A 34 -2.74 9.13 -0.23
N CYS A 35 -3.28 10.35 -0.08
CA CYS A 35 -2.49 11.51 0.26
C CYS A 35 -1.76 11.33 1.60
N MET A 36 -2.47 10.88 2.63
CA MET A 36 -1.90 10.62 3.95
C MET A 36 -0.82 9.53 3.91
N THR A 37 -1.03 8.47 3.14
CA THR A 37 -0.05 7.39 2.94
C THR A 37 1.24 7.90 2.30
N PHE A 38 1.14 8.77 1.28
CA PHE A 38 2.32 9.43 0.70
C PHE A 38 3.03 10.32 1.72
N LEU A 39 2.31 11.19 2.42
CA LEU A 39 2.92 12.10 3.40
C LEU A 39 3.57 11.36 4.56
N HIS A 40 2.96 10.28 5.05
CA HIS A 40 3.51 9.46 6.13
C HIS A 40 4.82 8.78 5.73
N ASN A 41 4.93 8.34 4.48
CA ASN A 41 6.13 7.68 3.97
C ASN A 41 7.14 8.64 3.31
N ALA A 42 6.81 9.94 3.18
CA ALA A 42 7.64 10.93 2.49
C ALA A 42 9.08 10.99 3.03
N GLY A 43 9.28 10.76 4.32
CA GLY A 43 10.61 10.72 4.93
C GLY A 43 11.52 9.61 4.40
N LYS A 44 10.93 8.49 3.93
CA LYS A 44 11.65 7.32 3.40
C LYS A 44 11.99 7.45 1.91
N PHE A 45 11.30 8.33 1.19
CA PHE A 45 11.62 8.61 -0.21
C PHE A 45 12.94 9.39 -0.33
N ASP A 46 13.64 9.13 -1.42
CA ASP A 46 14.76 9.96 -1.87
C ASP A 46 14.30 11.38 -2.26
N ALA A 47 15.26 12.22 -2.68
CA ALA A 47 14.96 13.60 -3.06
C ALA A 47 13.98 13.69 -4.24
N GLN A 48 14.11 12.80 -5.22
CA GLN A 48 13.24 12.74 -6.38
C GLN A 48 11.81 12.37 -5.98
N GLY A 49 11.65 11.32 -5.18
CA GLY A 49 10.37 10.84 -4.67
C GLY A 49 9.66 11.88 -3.79
N LYS A 50 10.41 12.62 -2.96
CA LYS A 50 9.88 13.76 -2.20
C LYS A 50 9.34 14.86 -3.11
N SER A 51 10.04 15.18 -4.20
CA SER A 51 9.53 16.15 -5.19
C SER A 51 8.27 15.62 -5.87
N PHE A 52 8.27 14.35 -6.30
CA PHE A 52 7.10 13.71 -6.88
C PHE A 52 5.87 13.83 -5.97
N ILE A 53 6.00 13.48 -4.68
CA ILE A 53 4.89 13.56 -3.71
C ILE A 53 4.33 14.97 -3.66
N LYS A 54 5.20 15.96 -3.44
CA LYS A 54 4.82 17.37 -3.34
C LYS A 54 4.10 17.84 -4.61
N ASP A 55 4.69 17.58 -5.77
CA ASP A 55 4.23 18.13 -7.04
C ASP A 55 2.97 17.42 -7.55
N ALA A 56 2.88 16.09 -7.39
CA ALA A 56 1.70 15.31 -7.76
C ALA A 56 0.50 15.63 -6.87
N LEU A 57 0.67 15.74 -5.55
CA LEU A 57 -0.42 16.12 -4.64
C LEU A 57 -0.91 17.54 -4.93
N LYS A 58 0.01 18.49 -5.15
CA LYS A 58 -0.32 19.86 -5.56
C LYS A 58 -1.08 19.87 -6.89
N CYS A 59 -0.65 19.08 -7.87
CA CYS A 59 -1.34 18.93 -9.15
C CYS A 59 -2.79 18.45 -8.95
N LYS A 60 -2.99 17.38 -8.16
CA LYS A 60 -4.33 16.82 -7.92
C LYS A 60 -5.23 17.83 -7.23
N ALA A 61 -4.76 18.45 -6.15
CA ALA A 61 -5.52 19.44 -5.38
C ALA A 61 -5.96 20.62 -6.26
N HIS A 62 -5.00 21.21 -7.01
CA HIS A 62 -5.28 22.32 -7.91
C HIS A 62 -6.25 21.92 -9.03
N ALA A 63 -6.04 20.76 -9.66
CA ALA A 63 -6.86 20.32 -10.77
C ALA A 63 -8.29 19.94 -10.34
N LEU A 64 -8.46 19.35 -9.16
CA LEU A 64 -9.78 19.07 -8.58
C LEU A 64 -10.55 20.38 -8.38
N ARG A 65 -9.96 21.37 -7.70
CA ARG A 65 -10.59 22.68 -7.50
C ARG A 65 -11.00 23.34 -8.82
N HIS A 66 -10.11 23.33 -9.81
CA HIS A 66 -10.36 24.00 -11.09
C HIS A 66 -11.39 23.25 -11.96
N LYS A 67 -11.22 21.95 -12.21
CA LYS A 67 -12.09 21.18 -13.10
C LYS A 67 -13.48 20.91 -12.51
N PHE A 68 -13.62 20.87 -11.17
CA PHE A 68 -14.92 20.60 -10.53
C PHE A 68 -15.92 21.75 -10.76
N SER A 69 -15.46 22.97 -11.00
CA SER A 69 -16.34 24.12 -11.26
C SER A 69 -17.18 23.97 -12.53
N CYS A 70 -16.73 23.17 -13.51
CA CYS A 70 -17.36 23.01 -14.82
C CYS A 70 -17.90 21.59 -15.09
N ILE A 71 -17.82 20.67 -14.12
CA ILE A 71 -18.24 19.28 -14.33
C ILE A 71 -19.74 19.09 -14.14
N SER A 72 -20.30 18.12 -14.86
CA SER A 72 -21.66 17.63 -14.61
C SER A 72 -21.80 17.17 -13.15
N ARG A 73 -22.94 17.48 -12.53
CA ARG A 73 -23.24 17.08 -11.14
C ARG A 73 -23.58 15.59 -10.98
N LYS A 74 -23.58 14.82 -12.08
CA LYS A 74 -23.84 13.37 -12.05
C LYS A 74 -22.62 12.62 -11.51
N CYS A 75 -22.83 11.75 -10.53
CA CYS A 75 -21.75 11.00 -9.89
C CYS A 75 -20.82 10.26 -10.86
N PRO A 76 -21.29 9.58 -11.93
CA PRO A 76 -20.39 8.95 -12.89
C PRO A 76 -19.42 9.93 -13.57
N ALA A 77 -19.88 11.15 -13.89
CA ALA A 77 -19.03 12.16 -14.51
C ALA A 77 -17.99 12.72 -13.52
N ILE A 78 -18.38 12.89 -12.25
CA ILE A 78 -17.46 13.33 -11.20
C ILE A 78 -16.40 12.26 -10.94
N LYS A 79 -16.82 11.00 -10.82
CA LYS A 79 -15.93 9.86 -10.58
C LYS A 79 -14.92 9.70 -11.71
N GLU A 80 -15.38 9.77 -12.95
CA GLU A 80 -14.50 9.74 -14.13
C GLU A 80 -13.51 10.90 -14.12
N MET A 81 -13.97 12.12 -13.84
CA MET A 81 -13.11 13.31 -13.76
C MET A 81 -12.02 13.15 -12.69
N VAL A 82 -12.36 12.62 -11.52
CA VAL A 82 -11.39 12.36 -10.43
C VAL A 82 -10.32 11.36 -10.86
N PHE A 83 -10.70 10.23 -11.46
CA PHE A 83 -9.74 9.21 -11.89
C PHE A 83 -8.86 9.68 -13.04
N GLN A 84 -9.42 10.43 -13.99
CA GLN A 84 -8.62 11.06 -15.05
C GLN A 84 -7.59 12.03 -14.47
N LEU A 85 -8.00 12.89 -13.54
CA LEU A 85 -7.07 13.81 -12.88
C LEU A 85 -5.96 13.11 -12.11
N GLN A 86 -6.29 12.02 -11.42
CA GLN A 86 -5.31 11.22 -10.73
C GLN A 86 -4.23 10.68 -11.69
N ARG A 87 -4.66 10.07 -12.80
CA ARG A 87 -3.76 9.56 -13.84
C ARG A 87 -2.93 10.66 -14.49
N GLU A 88 -3.57 11.78 -14.86
CA GLU A 88 -2.92 12.95 -15.46
C GLU A 88 -1.79 13.46 -14.55
N CYS A 89 -2.04 13.63 -13.26
CA CYS A 89 -1.03 14.14 -12.33
C CYS A 89 0.09 13.14 -12.05
N TYR A 90 -0.19 11.84 -11.94
CA TYR A 90 0.86 10.84 -11.77
C TYR A 90 1.76 10.72 -13.00
N LEU A 91 1.19 10.78 -14.20
CA LEU A 91 1.96 10.79 -15.44
C LEU A 91 2.78 12.07 -15.58
N LYS A 92 2.16 13.23 -15.35
CA LYS A 92 2.81 14.54 -15.48
C LYS A 92 4.02 14.70 -14.56
N HIS A 93 3.98 14.09 -13.38
CA HIS A 93 5.05 14.19 -12.38
C HIS A 93 5.94 12.94 -12.31
N ASP A 94 5.82 12.05 -13.29
CA ASP A 94 6.69 10.88 -13.44
C ASP A 94 6.72 9.95 -12.22
N LEU A 95 5.52 9.47 -11.84
CA LEU A 95 5.35 8.45 -10.81
C LEU A 95 6.27 7.23 -11.05
N CYS A 96 6.49 6.85 -12.31
CA CYS A 96 7.26 5.65 -12.61
C CYS A 96 8.75 5.81 -12.31
N SER A 97 9.35 6.97 -12.60
CA SER A 97 10.72 7.24 -12.16
C SER A 97 10.82 7.27 -10.63
N ALA A 98 9.89 7.94 -9.95
CA ALA A 98 9.86 7.93 -8.48
C ALA A 98 9.71 6.51 -7.90
N ALA A 99 8.89 5.67 -8.52
CA ALA A 99 8.64 4.31 -8.05
C ALA A 99 9.84 3.38 -8.25
N LYS A 100 10.57 3.51 -9.37
CA LYS A 100 11.77 2.72 -9.65
C LYS A 100 12.90 3.01 -8.66
N GLU A 101 13.09 4.28 -8.30
CA GLU A 101 14.13 4.66 -7.34
C GLU A 101 13.75 4.35 -5.89
N ASN A 102 12.47 4.06 -5.63
CA ASN A 102 11.94 3.90 -4.26
C ASN A 102 11.06 2.64 -4.10
N VAL A 103 11.40 1.53 -4.77
CA VAL A 103 10.57 0.31 -4.85
C VAL A 103 10.09 -0.19 -3.48
N GLN A 104 10.98 -0.21 -2.47
CA GLN A 104 10.63 -0.70 -1.14
C GLN A 104 9.58 0.18 -0.46
N VAL A 105 9.71 1.50 -0.58
CA VAL A 105 8.73 2.44 -0.01
C VAL A 105 7.38 2.33 -0.71
N ILE A 106 7.38 2.16 -2.04
CA ILE A 106 6.16 1.91 -2.82
C ILE A 106 5.44 0.65 -2.34
N VAL A 107 6.18 -0.43 -2.11
CA VAL A 107 5.61 -1.70 -1.62
C VAL A 107 5.01 -1.53 -0.21
N GLU A 108 5.67 -0.79 0.68
CA GLU A 108 5.18 -0.51 2.03
C GLU A 108 3.90 0.33 2.05
N MET A 109 3.65 1.13 1.01
CA MET A 109 2.45 1.95 0.90
C MET A 109 1.21 1.17 0.44
N ILE A 110 1.38 -0.03 -0.11
CA ILE A 110 0.29 -0.80 -0.71
C ILE A 110 -0.20 -1.82 0.32
N HIS A 111 -1.38 -1.57 0.88
CA HIS A 111 -2.05 -2.54 1.76
C HIS A 111 -3.16 -3.26 1.03
N PHE A 112 -3.24 -4.58 1.20
CA PHE A 112 -4.24 -5.42 0.54
C PHE A 112 -5.68 -4.98 0.86
N LYS A 113 -5.93 -4.52 2.10
CA LYS A 113 -7.25 -4.01 2.50
C LYS A 113 -7.68 -2.80 1.66
N ASP A 114 -6.77 -1.90 1.34
CA ASP A 114 -7.08 -0.68 0.59
C ASP A 114 -7.47 -1.01 -0.85
N LEU A 115 -6.88 -2.05 -1.44
CA LEU A 115 -7.24 -2.56 -2.77
C LEU A 115 -8.66 -3.13 -2.85
N LEU A 116 -9.21 -3.58 -1.72
CA LEU A 116 -10.58 -4.11 -1.65
C LEU A 116 -11.62 -3.01 -1.37
N GLN A 117 -11.19 -1.89 -0.76
CA GLN A 117 -12.10 -0.87 -0.23
C GLN A 117 -12.13 0.41 -1.05
N HIS A 118 -11.06 0.70 -1.80
CA HIS A 118 -10.87 2.01 -2.42
C HIS A 118 -10.45 1.87 -3.88
N GLU A 119 -11.36 2.21 -4.80
CA GLU A 119 -11.06 2.23 -6.22
C GLU A 119 -9.87 3.15 -6.61
N PRO A 120 -9.67 4.34 -6.02
CA PRO A 120 -8.48 5.15 -6.31
C PRO A 120 -7.15 4.45 -6.01
N TYR A 121 -7.12 3.54 -5.02
CA TYR A 121 -5.92 2.74 -4.72
C TYR A 121 -5.67 1.69 -5.78
N VAL A 122 -6.73 1.03 -6.25
CA VAL A 122 -6.64 0.06 -7.36
C VAL A 122 -6.09 0.75 -8.62
N ASP A 123 -6.58 1.95 -8.92
CA ASP A 123 -6.08 2.74 -10.06
C ASP A 123 -4.59 3.11 -9.90
N LEU A 124 -4.16 3.56 -8.71
CA LEU A 124 -2.75 3.83 -8.41
C LEU A 124 -1.88 2.58 -8.62
N VAL A 125 -2.29 1.44 -8.07
CA VAL A 125 -1.54 0.18 -8.21
C VAL A 125 -1.48 -0.27 -9.66
N ASN A 126 -2.56 -0.16 -10.42
CA ASN A 126 -2.56 -0.50 -11.84
C ASN A 126 -1.54 0.34 -12.63
N ILE A 127 -1.41 1.63 -12.33
CA ILE A 127 -0.37 2.47 -12.94
C ILE A 127 1.02 2.00 -12.51
N LEU A 128 1.25 1.74 -11.23
CA LEU A 128 2.53 1.26 -10.71
C LEU A 128 2.98 -0.07 -11.35
N LEU A 129 2.04 -0.99 -11.61
CA LEU A 129 2.31 -2.26 -12.29
C LEU A 129 2.80 -2.07 -13.74
N THR A 130 2.63 -0.88 -14.34
CA THR A 130 3.16 -0.53 -15.67
C THR A 130 4.51 0.17 -15.64
N CYS A 131 4.99 0.56 -14.46
CA CYS A 131 6.21 1.38 -14.34
C CYS A 131 7.50 0.62 -14.65
N GLY A 132 7.49 -0.71 -14.60
CA GLY A 132 8.64 -1.53 -14.96
C GLY A 132 8.59 -2.89 -14.27
N GLU A 133 9.38 -3.84 -14.76
CA GLU A 133 9.34 -5.23 -14.29
C GLU A 133 9.76 -5.38 -12.83
N GLU A 134 10.71 -4.57 -12.34
CA GLU A 134 11.11 -4.60 -10.93
C GLU A 134 9.98 -4.17 -10.00
N VAL A 135 9.39 -3.00 -10.27
CA VAL A 135 8.26 -2.44 -9.51
C VAL A 135 7.08 -3.41 -9.55
N LYS A 136 6.71 -3.88 -10.74
CA LYS A 136 5.63 -4.86 -10.94
C LYS A 136 5.85 -6.12 -10.12
N LYS A 137 7.03 -6.75 -10.23
CA LYS A 137 7.35 -7.97 -9.48
C LYS A 137 7.34 -7.74 -7.97
N ALA A 138 7.81 -6.59 -7.49
CA ALA A 138 7.83 -6.27 -6.07
C ALA A 138 6.41 -6.09 -5.51
N ILE A 139 5.56 -5.33 -6.22
CA ILE A 139 4.16 -5.12 -5.86
C ILE A 139 3.37 -6.43 -5.90
N THR A 140 3.45 -7.19 -6.99
CA THR A 140 2.73 -8.46 -7.11
C THR A 140 3.09 -9.43 -5.99
N ARG A 141 4.39 -9.55 -5.66
CA ARG A 141 4.84 -10.39 -4.54
C ARG A 141 4.30 -9.91 -3.20
N SER A 142 4.33 -8.61 -2.93
CA SER A 142 3.79 -8.04 -1.69
C SER A 142 2.29 -8.26 -1.56
N VAL A 143 1.52 -7.95 -2.61
CA VAL A 143 0.07 -8.14 -2.64
C VAL A 143 -0.30 -9.61 -2.44
N GLN A 144 0.41 -10.52 -3.11
CA GLN A 144 0.23 -11.96 -2.92
C GLN A 144 0.51 -12.38 -1.46
N ALA A 145 1.64 -11.95 -0.90
CA ALA A 145 1.98 -12.28 0.49
C ALA A 145 0.95 -11.75 1.49
N GLN A 146 0.48 -10.51 1.31
CA GLN A 146 -0.56 -9.93 2.17
C GLN A 146 -1.91 -10.64 2.01
N CYS A 147 -2.25 -11.07 0.80
CA CYS A 147 -3.45 -11.84 0.53
C CYS A 147 -3.39 -13.23 1.20
N GLU A 148 -2.25 -13.93 1.13
CA GLU A 148 -2.02 -15.19 1.84
C GLU A 148 -2.09 -15.01 3.36
N GLN A 149 -1.56 -13.90 3.90
CA GLN A 149 -1.67 -13.58 5.32
C GLN A 149 -3.11 -13.32 5.78
N ASN A 150 -3.90 -12.62 4.96
CA ASN A 150 -5.27 -12.24 5.33
C ASN A 150 -6.30 -13.34 5.06
N TRP A 151 -6.08 -14.19 4.05
CA TRP A 151 -7.08 -15.15 3.54
C TRP A 151 -6.58 -16.60 3.46
N GLY A 152 -5.31 -16.86 3.79
CA GLY A 152 -4.73 -18.20 3.77
C GLY A 152 -4.81 -18.86 2.39
N SER A 153 -5.23 -20.13 2.37
CA SER A 153 -5.34 -20.94 1.14
C SER A 153 -6.35 -20.42 0.12
N LEU A 154 -7.28 -19.54 0.51
CA LEU A 154 -8.21 -18.89 -0.43
C LEU A 154 -7.47 -17.99 -1.42
N CYS A 155 -6.33 -17.41 -1.01
CA CYS A 155 -5.52 -16.59 -1.90
C CYS A 155 -4.92 -17.42 -3.03
N SER A 156 -4.49 -18.65 -2.73
CA SER A 156 -3.92 -19.58 -3.71
C SER A 156 -4.93 -19.96 -4.79
N ILE A 157 -6.23 -20.06 -4.43
CA ILE A 157 -7.32 -20.35 -5.38
C ILE A 157 -7.54 -19.16 -6.34
N LEU A 158 -7.46 -17.93 -5.82
CA LEU A 158 -7.65 -16.72 -6.63
C LEU A 158 -6.45 -16.43 -7.56
N SER A 159 -5.24 -16.84 -7.17
CA SER A 159 -4.04 -16.75 -8.01
C SER A 159 -4.13 -17.53 -9.32
N PHE A 160 -5.03 -18.53 -9.43
CA PHE A 160 -5.24 -19.27 -10.68
C PHE A 160 -5.84 -18.41 -11.80
N CYS A 161 -6.60 -17.35 -11.47
CA CYS A 161 -7.24 -16.49 -12.46
C CYS A 161 -6.25 -15.57 -13.20
N THR A 162 -5.05 -15.34 -12.66
CA THR A 162 -4.00 -14.54 -13.32
C THR A 162 -3.09 -15.38 -14.24
N SER A 163 -3.15 -16.70 -14.14
CA SER A 163 -2.26 -17.62 -14.87
C SER A 163 -2.82 -18.06 -16.24
N ALA A 164 -4.09 -17.81 -16.52
CA ALA A 164 -4.79 -18.33 -17.70
C ALA A 164 -4.97 -17.27 -18.81
N VAL A 165 -3.88 -16.69 -19.33
CA VAL A 165 -3.89 -15.98 -20.63
C VAL A 165 -2.71 -16.39 -21.52
N HIS A 166 -2.06 -17.53 -21.28
CA HIS A 166 -1.07 -18.08 -22.22
C HIS A 166 -1.25 -19.59 -22.33
N GLY A 167 -1.69 -20.05 -23.50
CA GLY A 167 -1.74 -21.48 -23.82
C GLY A 167 -2.71 -21.84 -24.92
N ASP A 168 -2.57 -21.23 -26.10
CA ASP A 168 -2.99 -21.88 -27.34
C ASP A 168 -2.17 -23.18 -27.44
N ALA A 169 -2.83 -24.32 -27.20
CA ALA A 169 -2.28 -25.63 -27.50
C ALA A 169 -3.22 -26.31 -28.49
N ALA A 170 -2.90 -26.11 -29.76
CA ALA A 170 -3.33 -26.96 -30.85
C ALA A 170 -3.05 -28.43 -30.49
N LEU A 171 -4.11 -29.18 -30.21
CA LEU A 171 -4.13 -30.64 -30.25
C LEU A 171 -5.13 -30.97 -31.36
N GLY A 172 -4.74 -31.50 -32.51
CA GLY A 172 -3.92 -32.70 -32.63
C GLY A 172 -4.89 -33.86 -32.83
N ALA A 173 -5.01 -34.28 -34.08
CA ALA A 173 -6.07 -35.09 -34.66
C ALA A 173 -6.45 -36.37 -33.88
N GLU A 174 -7.75 -36.64 -33.88
CA GLU A 174 -8.40 -37.88 -33.46
C GLU A 174 -7.81 -39.12 -34.13
N LYS A 175 -7.58 -40.19 -33.35
CA LYS A 175 -7.63 -41.56 -33.88
C LYS A 175 -8.28 -42.52 -32.88
N LYS A 176 -9.23 -43.26 -33.43
CA LYS A 176 -10.28 -44.12 -32.85
C LYS A 176 -9.73 -45.42 -32.22
N PRO A 177 -10.45 -46.07 -31.26
CA PRO A 177 -9.99 -47.28 -30.56
C PRO A 177 -10.45 -48.58 -31.25
N GLY A 178 -9.67 -49.66 -31.11
CA GLY A 178 -10.01 -51.01 -31.59
C GLY A 178 -9.11 -52.13 -31.06
N GLU A 179 -9.73 -53.00 -30.24
CA GLU A 179 -9.56 -54.45 -30.05
C GLU A 179 -8.19 -55.17 -29.85
N ALA A 180 -8.03 -55.69 -28.63
CA ALA A 180 -8.01 -57.12 -28.26
C ALA A 180 -6.83 -58.08 -28.67
N THR A 181 -6.23 -58.65 -27.61
CA THR A 181 -5.97 -60.10 -27.40
C THR A 181 -4.52 -60.66 -27.48
N LYS A 182 -4.16 -61.33 -26.36
CA LYS A 182 -3.22 -62.46 -26.14
C LYS A 182 -1.70 -62.24 -26.15
N GLY A 183 -1.08 -62.71 -25.05
CA GLY A 183 -0.03 -63.73 -25.16
C GLY A 183 1.18 -63.64 -24.22
N SER A 184 1.13 -64.48 -23.17
CA SER A 184 2.25 -65.32 -22.70
C SER A 184 3.37 -64.76 -21.80
N ALA A 185 3.29 -65.21 -20.54
CA ALA A 185 4.31 -65.93 -19.76
C ALA A 185 5.59 -65.24 -19.24
N GLY A 186 5.82 -65.39 -17.94
CA GLY A 186 7.15 -65.77 -17.44
C GLY A 186 7.58 -65.23 -16.07
N ARG A 187 7.27 -66.00 -15.01
CA ARG A 187 8.10 -66.31 -13.83
C ARG A 187 8.68 -65.18 -12.93
N GLY A 188 8.39 -65.31 -11.63
CA GLY A 188 9.26 -64.79 -10.56
C GLY A 188 8.60 -64.62 -9.18
N ASP A 189 8.44 -65.73 -8.45
CA ASP A 189 8.31 -65.82 -6.97
C ASP A 189 9.37 -64.98 -6.23
N MET A 190 9.33 -64.62 -4.94
CA MET A 190 8.38 -64.65 -3.82
C MET A 190 9.14 -64.06 -2.60
N LEU A 191 8.46 -63.27 -1.75
CA LEU A 191 8.70 -62.98 -0.31
C LEU A 191 10.10 -62.53 0.21
N ALA A 192 10.13 -61.42 0.97
CA ALA A 192 10.32 -61.46 2.44
C ALA A 192 10.36 -60.06 3.08
N HIS A 193 9.67 -59.98 4.23
CA HIS A 193 9.67 -58.94 5.26
C HIS A 193 11.05 -58.39 5.67
N SER A 194 11.08 -57.14 6.16
CA SER A 194 11.59 -56.81 7.51
C SER A 194 11.24 -55.35 7.88
N ASP A 195 10.44 -55.19 8.94
CA ASP A 195 10.40 -54.02 9.83
C ASP A 195 11.39 -54.29 10.98
N PRO A 196 11.90 -53.26 11.68
CA PRO A 196 11.38 -53.09 13.04
C PRO A 196 11.27 -51.64 13.56
N ASP A 197 10.20 -51.46 14.34
CA ASP A 197 9.94 -50.46 15.39
C ASP A 197 11.11 -50.20 16.37
N HIS A 198 11.22 -48.94 16.84
CA HIS A 198 11.53 -48.66 18.25
C HIS A 198 11.07 -47.25 18.72
N ARG A 199 9.94 -47.25 19.44
CA ARG A 199 9.52 -46.50 20.65
C ARG A 199 10.22 -45.20 21.10
N GLU A 200 9.36 -44.17 21.25
CA GLU A 200 9.02 -43.39 22.47
C GLU A 200 10.10 -43.01 23.52
N SER A 201 10.18 -41.71 23.86
CA SER A 201 9.94 -41.24 25.24
C SER A 201 9.85 -39.70 25.36
N SER A 202 8.79 -39.28 26.03
CA SER A 202 8.43 -37.93 26.46
C SER A 202 9.35 -37.37 27.56
N ARG A 203 9.43 -36.04 27.68
CA ARG A 203 9.40 -35.34 28.99
C ARG A 203 9.19 -33.83 28.85
N ALA A 204 8.10 -33.38 29.46
CA ALA A 204 7.87 -32.01 29.89
C ALA A 204 8.82 -31.64 31.04
N SER A 205 9.11 -30.35 31.20
CA SER A 205 9.56 -29.78 32.47
C SER A 205 8.92 -28.41 32.67
N LYS A 206 8.31 -28.29 33.84
CA LYS A 206 7.59 -27.16 34.42
C LYS A 206 8.44 -26.62 35.57
N GLY A 207 8.46 -25.30 35.77
CA GLY A 207 8.97 -24.62 36.97
C GLY A 207 9.05 -23.11 36.71
N GLU A 208 8.04 -22.30 37.03
CA GLU A 208 7.72 -21.66 38.33
C GLU A 208 8.83 -20.78 38.95
N ARG A 209 8.52 -19.47 39.04
CA ARG A 209 8.38 -18.64 40.27
C ARG A 209 9.32 -17.44 40.48
N GLY A 210 8.68 -16.26 40.65
CA GLY A 210 8.96 -15.18 41.64
C GLY A 210 10.29 -14.41 41.53
N THR A 211 10.47 -13.15 41.93
CA THR A 211 9.73 -12.32 42.90
C THR A 211 10.27 -10.87 42.86
N LYS A 212 9.36 -9.89 43.00
CA LYS A 212 9.42 -8.58 43.72
C LYS A 212 10.67 -7.67 43.79
N GLY A 213 10.36 -6.37 43.66
CA GLY A 213 10.90 -5.24 44.46
C GLY A 213 12.10 -4.52 43.82
N HIS A 214 12.28 -3.20 43.88
CA HIS A 214 11.71 -2.18 44.76
C HIS A 214 11.89 -0.78 44.13
N LEU A 215 11.02 0.13 44.59
CA LEU A 215 11.04 1.59 44.48
C LEU A 215 12.41 2.21 44.87
N ASN A 216 12.81 3.32 44.25
CA ASN A 216 12.93 4.57 45.01
C ASN A 216 13.02 5.84 44.16
N ALA A 217 12.34 6.86 44.69
CA ALA A 217 12.35 8.26 44.30
C ALA A 217 13.44 9.05 45.06
N HIS A 218 13.49 10.37 44.81
CA HIS A 218 14.09 11.51 45.53
C HIS A 218 14.92 12.36 44.55
N ALA A 219 14.93 13.70 44.52
CA ALA A 219 14.16 14.78 45.15
C ALA A 219 14.59 16.07 44.37
N ARG A 220 13.65 16.93 43.96
CA ARG A 220 13.35 18.27 44.53
C ARG A 220 14.56 19.23 44.69
N ALA A 221 14.53 20.38 44.00
CA ALA A 221 14.25 21.69 44.59
C ALA A 221 14.43 22.92 43.65
N LYS A 222 13.42 23.81 43.72
CA LYS A 222 13.36 25.30 43.66
C LYS A 222 14.10 26.09 42.56
N ALA A 223 13.50 27.00 41.80
CA ALA A 223 12.56 28.14 42.03
C ALA A 223 13.28 29.49 41.93
N GLY A 224 12.71 30.42 41.15
CA GLY A 224 13.08 31.84 41.15
C GLY A 224 12.71 32.54 39.84
N GLY A 225 11.58 33.25 39.83
CA GLY A 225 11.12 34.05 38.70
C GLY A 225 11.68 35.47 38.66
N HIS A 226 11.38 36.18 37.57
CA HIS A 226 11.02 37.60 37.42
C HIS A 226 11.40 38.09 36.01
N GLY A 227 10.41 38.51 35.21
CA GLY A 227 10.62 39.54 34.18
C GLY A 227 10.25 40.93 34.75
N PRO A 228 10.07 41.99 33.93
CA PRO A 228 10.31 42.13 32.49
C PRO A 228 10.96 43.50 32.06
N LYS A 229 11.07 43.70 30.73
CA LYS A 229 11.18 44.96 29.92
C LYS A 229 12.57 45.45 29.48
N GLY A 230 12.66 45.76 28.18
CA GLY A 230 13.54 46.81 27.65
C GLY A 230 14.05 46.55 26.23
N ALA A 231 13.70 47.42 25.29
CA ALA A 231 13.99 47.38 23.86
C ALA A 231 15.49 47.49 23.48
N GLN A 232 15.88 46.96 22.31
CA GLN A 232 16.29 47.72 21.11
C GLN A 232 16.85 46.74 20.06
N GLY A 233 16.42 46.86 18.80
CA GLY A 233 16.82 45.97 17.71
C GLY A 233 18.18 46.29 17.11
N ILE A 234 18.87 45.26 16.60
CA ILE A 234 19.92 45.29 15.59
C ILE A 234 19.71 44.05 14.71
N VAL A 235 19.72 44.28 13.40
CA VAL A 235 19.62 43.32 12.30
C VAL A 235 20.87 42.44 12.27
N ASP A 236 20.73 41.11 12.34
CA ASP A 236 21.57 40.23 11.54
C ASP A 236 20.97 38.84 11.32
N ARG A 237 21.41 38.28 10.22
CA ARG A 237 20.95 37.17 9.38
C ARG A 237 21.16 35.79 10.03
N ALA A 238 20.09 35.15 10.46
CA ALA A 238 20.02 33.68 10.65
C ALA A 238 18.57 33.24 10.89
N ASP A 239 17.85 32.82 9.84
CA ASP A 239 16.71 31.91 10.01
C ASP A 239 16.38 31.20 8.69
N GLU A 240 17.28 30.30 8.29
CA GLU A 240 16.91 29.13 7.47
C GLU A 240 17.12 27.93 8.37
N LEU A 241 16.15 27.57 9.22
CA LEU A 241 16.02 26.23 9.83
C LEU A 241 14.77 26.05 10.72
N SER A 242 13.69 26.82 10.54
CA SER A 242 12.49 26.68 11.38
C SER A 242 11.16 26.62 10.61
N ASP A 243 11.07 25.76 9.58
CA ASP A 243 9.80 25.55 8.85
C ASP A 243 9.41 24.07 8.67
N PHE A 244 9.93 23.17 9.54
CA PHE A 244 9.63 21.72 9.48
C PHE A 244 8.78 21.19 10.63
N SER A 245 8.17 22.06 11.43
CA SER A 245 7.32 21.65 12.54
C SER A 245 6.00 22.39 12.50
N ASP A 246 5.12 22.03 11.54
CA ASP A 246 3.66 22.17 11.67
C ASP A 246 2.87 21.52 10.51
N ILE A 247 3.14 20.24 10.20
CA ILE A 247 2.30 19.42 9.27
C ILE A 247 1.55 18.31 10.03
N ARG A 248 0.93 18.68 11.16
CA ARG A 248 -0.14 17.87 11.76
C ARG A 248 -1.23 18.79 12.31
N ARG A 249 -2.12 19.23 11.42
CA ARG A 249 -3.48 19.56 11.82
C ARG A 249 -4.44 19.32 10.67
#